data_AF-Q0UBC3-F1
#
_entry.id   AF-Q0UBC3-F1
#
_cell.length_a   1.000
_cell.length_b   1.000
_cell.length_c   1.000
_cell.angle_alpha   90.00
_cell.angle_beta   90.00
_cell.angle_gamma   90.00
#
_symmetry.space_group_name_H-M   'P 1'
#
loop_
_entity.id
_entity.type
_entity.pdbx_description
1 polymer ?
#
loop_
_entity_poly.entity_id
_entity_poly.type
_entity_poly.pdbx_seq_one_letter_code
_entity_poly.pdbx_strand_id
1 'polypeptide(L)'
;MGASSIINFGVPTLDRPFGLELWPIFEPQDFRFVPGETPLSTFKICAATLCTYYVIIFGGRELMRNREPFKLNFLFKVHNFYLTAISGVLLALFAEQLIPTVARKGLFFAICDHEGGWTDKLVILYYLNYLTKFLELIDTCFLFLKKKPLTFLHTYHHGATALLCYTQLIGTTPVSWPVITLNLAVHVVMYWYYFQSARGIRIWWKKYITVGQITQFVLDLGFIYSRVLHLLHQHLLAAHPQPGQVRW
;
A
#
# COMPACT_ATOMS: atom_id res chain seq x y z
N MET A 1 15.39 -36.46 -16.96
CA MET A 1 16.26 -35.61 -16.12
C MET A 1 15.88 -34.17 -16.39
N GLY A 2 15.58 -33.38 -15.34
CA GLY A 2 15.28 -31.96 -15.45
C GLY A 2 14.06 -31.56 -14.62
N ALA A 3 14.21 -31.53 -13.30
CA ALA A 3 13.24 -30.87 -12.43
C ALA A 3 13.32 -29.36 -12.73
N SER A 4 12.29 -28.80 -13.36
CA SER A 4 12.14 -27.36 -13.53
C SER A 4 11.98 -26.74 -12.14
N SER A 5 13.06 -26.18 -11.60
CA SER A 5 13.05 -25.51 -10.31
C SER A 5 12.12 -24.29 -10.39
N ILE A 6 11.00 -24.34 -9.67
CA ILE A 6 10.03 -23.24 -9.46
C ILE A 6 10.73 -21.96 -8.94
N ILE A 7 11.96 -22.07 -8.46
CA ILE A 7 12.77 -20.99 -7.92
C ILE A 7 14.13 -20.98 -8.64
N ASN A 8 14.34 -19.99 -9.52
CA ASN A 8 15.63 -19.77 -10.18
C ASN A 8 16.51 -18.89 -9.28
N PHE A 9 17.46 -19.53 -8.59
CA PHE A 9 18.47 -18.84 -7.78
C PHE A 9 19.63 -18.38 -8.66
N GLY A 10 20.04 -17.12 -8.53
CA GLY A 10 21.15 -16.52 -9.27
C GLY A 10 21.85 -15.39 -8.49
N VAL A 11 22.90 -14.83 -9.08
CA VAL A 11 23.61 -13.66 -8.50
C VAL A 11 22.68 -12.43 -8.57
N PRO A 12 22.62 -11.58 -7.53
CA PRO A 12 21.90 -10.32 -7.59
C PRO A 12 22.33 -9.50 -8.80
N THR A 13 21.37 -9.14 -9.64
CA THR A 13 21.58 -8.31 -10.85
C THR A 13 20.55 -7.19 -10.86
N LEU A 14 20.72 -6.20 -11.73
CA LEU A 14 19.78 -5.07 -11.79
C LEU A 14 18.34 -5.51 -12.10
N ASP A 15 18.16 -6.53 -12.95
CA ASP A 15 16.85 -7.10 -13.28
C ASP A 15 16.34 -8.10 -12.22
N ARG A 16 17.22 -8.60 -11.34
CA ARG A 16 16.90 -9.53 -10.25
C ARG A 16 17.58 -9.03 -8.97
N PRO A 17 17.05 -7.98 -8.33
CA PRO A 17 17.73 -7.30 -7.22
C PRO A 17 17.98 -8.22 -6.01
N PHE A 18 17.19 -9.29 -5.87
CA PHE A 18 17.32 -10.27 -4.79
C PHE A 18 18.00 -11.58 -5.22
N GLY A 19 18.52 -11.67 -6.46
CA GLY A 19 19.05 -12.92 -7.02
C GLY A 19 17.99 -14.00 -7.23
N LEU A 20 16.72 -13.62 -7.15
CA LEU A 20 15.53 -14.45 -7.23
C LEU A 20 14.52 -13.72 -8.12
N GLU A 21 13.83 -14.45 -9.00
CA GLU A 21 12.65 -13.93 -9.69
C GLU A 21 11.42 -14.24 -8.84
N LEU A 22 10.84 -13.24 -8.18
CA LEU A 22 9.62 -13.43 -7.39
C LEU A 22 8.38 -13.43 -8.29
N TRP A 23 8.47 -12.76 -9.45
CA TRP A 23 7.34 -12.63 -10.36
C TRP A 23 6.79 -13.97 -10.88
N PRO A 24 7.60 -14.94 -11.38
CA PRO A 24 7.09 -16.22 -11.87
C PRO A 24 6.43 -17.09 -10.79
N ILE A 25 6.80 -16.91 -9.52
CA ILE A 25 6.16 -17.60 -8.39
C ILE A 25 4.77 -17.00 -8.12
N PHE A 26 4.63 -15.69 -8.36
CA PHE A 26 3.44 -14.93 -8.04
C PHE A 26 2.49 -14.78 -9.23
N GLU A 27 2.91 -15.12 -10.45
CA GLU A 27 2.19 -14.86 -11.70
C GLU A 27 0.78 -15.49 -11.68
N PRO A 28 -0.27 -14.68 -11.49
CA PRO A 28 -1.61 -15.16 -11.65
C PRO A 28 -1.85 -15.17 -13.15
N GLN A 29 -1.73 -16.35 -13.77
CA GLN A 29 -1.61 -16.53 -15.23
C GLN A 29 -2.72 -15.85 -16.07
N ASP A 30 -3.85 -15.49 -15.45
CA ASP A 30 -5.00 -14.86 -16.14
C ASP A 30 -5.61 -13.63 -15.41
N PHE A 31 -4.97 -13.10 -14.36
CA PHE A 31 -5.59 -11.99 -13.60
C PHE A 31 -5.34 -10.62 -14.24
N ARG A 32 -6.42 -9.95 -14.64
CA ARG A 32 -6.41 -8.54 -15.04
C ARG A 32 -7.35 -7.75 -14.13
N PHE A 33 -6.87 -6.60 -13.64
CA PHE A 33 -7.74 -5.68 -12.92
C PHE A 33 -8.69 -5.01 -13.92
N VAL A 34 -9.98 -5.32 -13.80
CA VAL A 34 -11.05 -4.69 -14.58
C VAL A 34 -11.96 -3.91 -13.62
N PRO A 35 -12.05 -2.58 -13.76
CA PRO A 35 -12.97 -1.77 -12.98
C PRO A 35 -14.42 -2.26 -13.13
N GLY A 36 -15.10 -2.51 -12.02
CA GLY A 36 -16.50 -2.94 -11.99
C GLY A 36 -16.73 -4.46 -12.07
N GLU A 37 -15.73 -5.24 -12.51
CA GLU A 37 -15.85 -6.71 -12.58
C GLU A 37 -15.02 -7.43 -11.54
N THR A 38 -13.83 -6.90 -11.23
CA THR A 38 -12.98 -7.50 -10.19
C THR A 38 -13.55 -7.29 -8.79
N PRO A 39 -13.41 -8.26 -7.86
CA PRO A 39 -13.99 -8.13 -6.53
C PRO A 39 -13.46 -6.87 -5.82
N LEU A 40 -14.36 -6.16 -5.13
CA LEU A 40 -14.10 -4.87 -4.45
C LEU A 40 -13.74 -3.69 -5.38
N SER A 41 -13.87 -3.80 -6.71
CA SER A 41 -13.53 -2.71 -7.64
C SER A 41 -14.64 -1.69 -7.92
N THR A 42 -15.80 -1.81 -7.27
CA THR A 42 -16.94 -0.92 -7.49
C THR A 42 -17.08 0.08 -6.34
N PHE A 43 -17.37 1.35 -6.67
CA PHE A 43 -17.63 2.41 -5.69
C PHE A 43 -18.64 1.99 -4.60
N LYS A 44 -19.71 1.30 -5.00
CA LYS A 44 -20.75 0.78 -4.08
C LYS A 44 -20.15 -0.13 -3.01
N ILE A 45 -19.23 -1.00 -3.38
CA ILE A 45 -18.60 -1.96 -2.46
C ILE A 45 -17.62 -1.23 -1.54
N CYS A 46 -16.84 -0.29 -2.06
CA CYS A 46 -15.97 0.57 -1.26
C CYS A 46 -16.74 1.36 -0.21
N ALA A 47 -17.80 2.05 -0.66
CA ALA A 47 -18.67 2.84 0.21
C ALA A 47 -19.35 1.96 1.25
N ALA A 48 -19.92 0.82 0.85
CA ALA A 48 -20.52 -0.14 1.77
C ALA A 48 -19.50 -0.61 2.82
N THR A 49 -18.28 -0.95 2.41
CA THR A 49 -17.24 -1.42 3.34
C THR A 49 -16.82 -0.33 4.33
N LEU A 50 -16.66 0.92 3.86
CA LEU A 50 -16.36 2.05 4.75
C LEU A 50 -17.50 2.30 5.74
N CYS A 51 -18.76 2.29 5.28
CA CYS A 51 -19.92 2.43 6.16
C CYS A 51 -19.96 1.31 7.19
N THR A 52 -19.81 0.05 6.77
CA THR A 52 -19.74 -1.11 7.66
C THR A 52 -18.59 -1.00 8.66
N TYR A 53 -17.41 -0.56 8.22
CA TYR A 53 -16.26 -0.34 9.08
C TYR A 53 -16.55 0.66 10.21
N TYR A 54 -17.12 1.82 9.89
CA TYR A 54 -17.49 2.80 10.91
C TYR A 54 -18.58 2.30 11.84
N VAL A 55 -19.60 1.61 11.32
CA VAL A 55 -20.66 0.99 12.13
C VAL A 55 -20.07 -0.03 13.11
N ILE A 56 -19.18 -0.91 12.65
CA ILE A 56 -18.52 -1.91 13.49
C ILE A 56 -17.65 -1.26 14.56
N ILE A 57 -16.91 -0.19 14.23
CA ILE A 57 -16.04 0.48 15.21
C ILE A 57 -16.85 1.20 16.28
N PHE A 58 -17.81 2.03 15.89
CA PHE A 58 -18.59 2.80 16.84
C PHE A 58 -19.53 1.89 17.64
N GLY A 59 -20.20 0.95 16.96
CA GLY A 59 -21.05 -0.05 17.61
C GLY A 59 -20.27 -1.02 18.50
N GLY A 60 -19.14 -1.52 18.03
CA GLY A 60 -18.26 -2.41 18.79
C GLY A 60 -17.64 -1.73 20.01
N ARG A 61 -17.29 -0.44 19.90
CA ARG A 61 -16.83 0.37 21.03
C ARG A 61 -17.91 0.55 22.10
N GLU A 62 -19.16 0.84 21.70
CA GLU A 62 -20.26 0.98 22.68
C GLU A 62 -20.62 -0.38 23.32
N LEU A 63 -20.64 -1.46 22.54
CA LEU A 63 -20.88 -2.81 23.04
C LEU A 63 -19.82 -3.24 24.07
N MET A 64 -18.56 -2.85 23.85
CA MET A 64 -17.46 -3.16 24.75
C MET A 64 -17.42 -2.27 26.00
N ARG A 65 -18.20 -1.18 26.08
CA ARG A 65 -18.18 -0.25 27.22
C ARG A 65 -18.35 -0.97 28.56
N ASN A 66 -19.37 -1.83 28.64
CA ASN A 66 -19.74 -2.58 29.84
C ASN A 66 -19.18 -4.02 29.90
N ARG A 67 -18.27 -4.40 29.00
CA ARG A 67 -17.67 -5.75 28.95
C ARG A 67 -16.20 -5.76 29.33
N GLU A 68 -15.69 -6.89 29.79
CA GLU A 68 -14.25 -7.05 30.03
C GLU A 68 -13.46 -7.16 28.72
N PRO A 69 -12.17 -6.74 28.70
CA PRO A 69 -11.34 -6.83 27.50
C PRO A 69 -11.07 -8.30 27.12
N PHE A 70 -11.23 -8.63 25.84
CA PHE A 70 -10.97 -9.97 25.35
C PHE A 70 -9.47 -10.28 25.28
N LYS A 71 -9.07 -11.49 25.69
CA LYS A 71 -7.68 -11.98 25.64
C LYS A 71 -7.33 -12.57 24.27
N LEU A 72 -7.36 -11.76 23.22
CA LEU A 72 -7.09 -12.18 21.83
C LEU A 72 -5.60 -12.15 21.45
N ASN A 73 -4.70 -12.46 22.39
CA ASN A 73 -3.25 -12.27 22.19
C ASN A 73 -2.66 -13.17 21.11
N PHE A 74 -3.17 -14.40 20.95
CA PHE A 74 -2.73 -15.31 19.89
C PHE A 74 -3.13 -14.79 18.50
N LEU A 75 -4.41 -14.49 18.30
CA LEU A 75 -4.93 -13.96 17.04
C LEU A 75 -4.26 -12.64 16.65
N PHE A 76 -4.05 -11.75 17.63
CA PHE A 76 -3.33 -10.49 17.39
C PHE A 76 -1.89 -10.73 16.91
N LYS A 77 -1.17 -11.70 17.50
CA LYS A 77 0.18 -12.06 17.03
C LYS A 77 0.17 -12.60 15.61
N VAL A 78 -0.73 -13.54 15.30
CA VAL A 78 -0.85 -14.13 13.97
C VAL A 78 -1.18 -13.06 12.93
N HIS A 79 -2.12 -12.17 13.24
CA HIS A 79 -2.53 -11.07 12.37
C HIS A 79 -1.37 -10.10 12.07
N ASN A 80 -0.64 -9.65 13.10
CA ASN A 80 0.50 -8.73 12.91
C ASN A 80 1.65 -9.40 12.14
N PHE A 81 1.91 -10.69 12.38
CA PHE A 81 2.91 -11.44 11.62
C PHE A 81 2.52 -11.56 10.14
N TYR A 82 1.25 -11.89 9.87
CA TYR A 82 0.71 -11.99 8.52
C TYR A 82 0.78 -10.65 7.77
N LEU A 83 0.40 -9.53 8.42
CA LEU A 83 0.52 -8.20 7.84
C LEU A 83 1.98 -7.80 7.57
N THR A 84 2.91 -8.18 8.45
CA THR A 84 4.35 -7.96 8.22
C THR A 84 4.82 -8.73 6.99
N ALA A 85 4.46 -10.01 6.89
CA ALA A 85 4.88 -10.88 5.80
C ALA A 85 4.34 -10.40 4.45
N ILE A 86 3.04 -10.10 4.36
CA ILE A 86 2.46 -9.60 3.10
C ILE A 86 3.04 -8.25 2.72
N SER A 87 3.17 -7.31 3.67
CA SER A 87 3.74 -6.00 3.38
C SER A 87 5.18 -6.11 2.86
N GLY A 88 5.96 -7.05 3.42
CA GLY A 88 7.34 -7.32 3.00
C GLY A 88 7.42 -7.96 1.62
N VAL A 89 6.55 -8.94 1.33
CA VAL A 89 6.47 -9.59 0.02
C VAL A 89 6.05 -8.57 -1.05
N LEU A 90 5.01 -7.77 -0.78
CA LEU A 90 4.58 -6.72 -1.71
C LEU A 90 5.69 -5.68 -1.94
N LEU A 91 6.38 -5.26 -0.88
CA LEU A 91 7.51 -4.32 -1.01
C LEU A 91 8.63 -4.89 -1.87
N ALA A 92 8.97 -6.18 -1.70
CA ALA A 92 9.97 -6.85 -2.52
C ALA A 92 9.54 -6.95 -3.99
N LEU A 93 8.28 -7.30 -4.25
CA LEU A 93 7.73 -7.34 -5.61
C LEU A 93 7.73 -5.95 -6.27
N PHE A 94 7.35 -4.89 -5.54
CA PHE A 94 7.46 -3.52 -6.03
C PHE A 94 8.91 -3.15 -6.34
N ALA A 95 9.84 -3.48 -5.45
CA ALA A 95 11.27 -3.21 -5.66
C ALA A 95 11.81 -3.93 -6.90
N GLU A 96 11.43 -5.19 -7.14
CA GLU A 96 11.82 -5.96 -8.32
C GLU A 96 11.37 -5.29 -9.64
N GLN A 97 10.17 -4.71 -9.67
CA GLN A 97 9.67 -4.03 -10.87
C GLN A 97 10.21 -2.59 -11.03
N LEU A 98 10.48 -1.90 -9.91
CA LEU A 98 10.82 -0.48 -9.92
C LEU A 98 12.33 -0.21 -9.99
N ILE A 99 13.18 -1.04 -9.36
CA ILE A 99 14.64 -0.85 -9.36
C ILE A 99 15.21 -0.82 -10.78
N PRO A 100 14.89 -1.77 -11.69
CA PRO A 100 15.42 -1.75 -13.06
C PRO A 100 14.93 -0.52 -13.84
N THR A 101 13.66 -0.16 -13.65
CA THR A 101 13.02 0.97 -14.32
C THR A 101 13.66 2.30 -13.92
N VAL A 102 13.85 2.52 -12.62
CA VAL A 102 14.48 3.73 -12.06
C VAL A 102 15.96 3.80 -12.45
N ALA A 103 16.71 2.68 -12.40
CA ALA A 103 18.13 2.67 -12.72
C ALA A 103 18.42 2.92 -14.21
N ARG A 104 17.56 2.44 -15.12
CA ARG A 104 17.77 2.59 -16.57
C ARG A 104 17.23 3.91 -17.13
N LYS A 105 16.06 4.35 -16.67
CA LYS A 105 15.33 5.50 -17.24
C LYS A 105 15.25 6.71 -16.33
N GLY A 106 15.74 6.59 -15.08
CA GLY A 106 15.73 7.64 -14.09
C GLY A 106 14.43 7.73 -13.29
N LEU A 107 14.52 8.37 -12.12
CA LEU A 107 13.41 8.53 -11.18
C LEU A 107 12.26 9.36 -11.76
N PHE A 108 12.57 10.37 -12.57
CA PHE A 108 11.55 11.23 -13.20
C PHE A 108 10.68 10.44 -14.19
N PHE A 109 11.27 9.57 -15.01
CA PHE A 109 10.52 8.69 -15.91
C PHE A 109 9.62 7.73 -15.12
N ALA A 110 10.16 7.10 -14.07
CA ALA A 110 9.39 6.15 -13.25
C ALA A 110 8.19 6.79 -12.52
N ILE A 111 8.27 8.08 -12.14
CA ILE A 111 7.22 8.77 -11.39
C ILE A 111 6.23 9.49 -12.31
N CYS A 112 6.73 10.17 -13.35
CA CYS A 112 5.92 11.08 -14.15
C CYS A 112 5.33 10.42 -15.40
N ASP A 113 5.99 9.39 -15.92
CA ASP A 113 5.57 8.67 -17.13
C ASP A 113 4.65 7.49 -16.78
N HIS A 114 3.58 7.35 -17.56
CA HIS A 114 2.61 6.27 -17.39
C HIS A 114 3.26 4.90 -17.68
N GLU A 115 4.16 4.81 -18.66
CA GLU A 115 4.85 3.55 -18.98
C GLU A 115 5.88 3.16 -17.90
N GLY A 116 6.36 4.11 -17.10
CA GLY A 116 7.30 3.87 -16.01
C GLY A 116 6.64 3.50 -14.69
N GLY A 117 5.49 4.10 -14.37
CA GLY A 117 4.79 3.95 -13.09
C GLY A 117 3.48 3.15 -13.14
N TRP A 118 3.04 2.71 -14.33
CA TRP A 118 1.76 2.05 -14.52
C TRP A 118 1.86 0.91 -15.56
N THR A 119 2.59 -0.14 -15.20
CA THR A 119 2.68 -1.38 -15.99
C THR A 119 1.65 -2.41 -15.53
N ASP A 120 1.28 -3.37 -16.38
CA ASP A 120 0.32 -4.44 -16.03
C ASP A 120 0.70 -5.15 -14.72
N LYS A 121 2.01 -5.38 -14.52
CA LYS A 121 2.55 -5.99 -13.30
C LYS A 121 2.32 -5.11 -12.06
N LEU A 122 2.57 -3.80 -12.18
CA LEU A 122 2.35 -2.85 -11.08
C LEU A 122 0.86 -2.71 -10.74
N VAL A 123 -0.04 -2.79 -11.72
CA VAL A 123 -1.49 -2.74 -11.47
C VAL A 123 -1.94 -3.89 -10.58
N ILE A 124 -1.42 -5.09 -10.80
CA ILE A 124 -1.69 -6.25 -9.93
C ILE A 124 -1.20 -5.96 -8.51
N LEU A 125 0.01 -5.41 -8.36
CA LEU A 125 0.56 -5.05 -7.05
C LEU A 125 -0.23 -3.94 -6.35
N TYR A 126 -0.74 -2.95 -7.10
CA TYR A 126 -1.63 -1.92 -6.56
C TYR A 126 -2.94 -2.53 -6.06
N TYR A 127 -3.52 -3.45 -6.82
CA TYR A 127 -4.73 -4.16 -6.40
C TYR A 127 -4.50 -5.00 -5.14
N LEU A 128 -3.37 -5.71 -5.04
CA LEU A 128 -3.05 -6.48 -3.84
C LEU A 128 -2.80 -5.57 -2.63
N ASN A 129 -2.11 -4.45 -2.81
CA ASN A 129 -1.97 -3.45 -1.75
C ASN A 129 -3.33 -2.86 -1.36
N TYR A 130 -4.26 -2.70 -2.29
CA TYR A 130 -5.62 -2.29 -1.96
C TYR A 130 -6.35 -3.36 -1.11
N LEU A 131 -6.19 -4.65 -1.44
CA LEU A 131 -6.73 -5.75 -0.63
C LEU A 131 -6.14 -5.78 0.79
N THR A 132 -4.84 -5.51 0.95
CA THR A 132 -4.22 -5.48 2.28
C THR A 132 -4.80 -4.38 3.17
N LYS A 133 -5.26 -3.24 2.61
CA LYS A 133 -5.93 -2.21 3.41
C LYS A 133 -7.19 -2.70 4.10
N PHE A 134 -7.94 -3.63 3.50
CA PHE A 134 -9.09 -4.24 4.19
C PHE A 134 -8.66 -5.16 5.33
N LEU A 135 -7.55 -5.87 5.18
CA LEU A 135 -6.99 -6.68 6.26
C LEU A 135 -6.52 -5.79 7.42
N GLU A 136 -5.95 -4.62 7.14
CA GLU A 136 -5.55 -3.64 8.17
C GLU A 136 -6.76 -3.10 8.97
N LEU A 137 -7.98 -3.10 8.42
CA LEU A 137 -9.18 -2.69 9.17
C LEU A 137 -9.46 -3.61 10.37
N ILE A 138 -9.08 -4.89 10.28
CA ILE A 138 -9.23 -5.88 11.35
C ILE A 138 -8.39 -5.49 12.58
N ASP A 139 -7.28 -4.77 12.38
CA ASP A 139 -6.42 -4.30 13.46
C ASP A 139 -7.18 -3.33 14.40
N THR A 140 -8.04 -2.51 13.81
CA THR A 140 -8.95 -1.61 14.54
C THR A 140 -10.00 -2.39 15.34
N CYS A 141 -10.42 -3.57 14.84
CA CYS A 141 -11.28 -4.49 15.58
C CYS A 141 -10.59 -5.05 16.81
N PHE A 142 -9.33 -5.49 16.68
CA PHE A 142 -8.56 -5.97 17.83
C PHE A 142 -8.36 -4.87 18.89
N LEU A 143 -8.16 -3.61 18.48
CA LEU A 143 -7.99 -2.50 19.41
C LEU A 143 -9.22 -2.28 20.29
N PHE A 144 -10.43 -2.24 19.73
CA PHE A 144 -11.63 -2.00 20.55
C PHE A 144 -11.99 -3.23 21.39
N LEU A 145 -11.81 -4.45 20.87
CA LEU A 145 -12.04 -5.70 21.61
C LEU A 145 -11.09 -5.85 22.81
N LYS A 146 -9.88 -5.30 22.71
CA LYS A 146 -8.89 -5.29 23.80
C LYS A 146 -8.99 -4.05 24.70
N LYS A 147 -10.00 -3.19 24.50
CA LYS A 147 -10.12 -1.88 25.18
C LYS A 147 -8.85 -1.03 25.13
N LYS A 148 -8.13 -1.09 24.00
CA LYS A 148 -7.01 -0.19 23.74
C LYS A 148 -7.55 1.15 23.21
N PRO A 149 -6.84 2.27 23.42
CA PRO A 149 -7.32 3.58 22.96
C PRO A 149 -7.37 3.60 21.43
N LEU A 150 -8.56 3.79 20.86
CA LEU A 150 -8.74 4.12 19.44
C LEU A 150 -8.60 5.64 19.30
N THR A 151 -7.50 6.08 18.71
CA THR A 151 -7.32 7.50 18.38
C THR A 151 -8.14 7.84 17.13
N PHE A 152 -8.61 9.10 17.05
CA PHE A 152 -9.29 9.59 15.85
C PHE A 152 -8.41 9.46 14.61
N LEU A 153 -7.11 9.75 14.75
CA LEU A 153 -6.15 9.66 13.65
C LEU A 153 -6.10 8.24 13.08
N HIS A 154 -6.08 7.21 13.93
CA HIS A 154 -6.06 5.81 13.50
C HIS A 154 -7.31 5.46 12.69
N THR A 155 -8.49 5.71 13.26
CA THR A 155 -9.76 5.31 12.62
C THR A 155 -10.01 6.07 11.32
N TYR A 156 -9.67 7.36 11.29
CA TYR A 156 -9.73 8.19 10.09
C TYR A 156 -8.73 7.74 9.04
N HIS A 157 -7.47 7.52 9.42
CA HIS A 157 -6.40 7.12 8.51
C HIS A 157 -6.70 5.78 7.81
N HIS A 158 -7.14 4.76 8.55
CA HIS A 158 -7.47 3.45 7.94
C HIS A 158 -8.65 3.53 6.96
N GLY A 159 -9.68 4.33 7.27
CA GLY A 159 -10.78 4.57 6.32
C GLY A 159 -10.34 5.37 5.09
N ALA A 160 -9.57 6.44 5.31
CA ALA A 160 -9.08 7.32 4.26
C ALA A 160 -8.10 6.62 3.31
N THR A 161 -7.19 5.80 3.82
CA THR A 161 -6.21 5.07 3.00
C THR A 161 -6.87 4.00 2.12
N ALA A 162 -7.90 3.31 2.61
CA ALA A 162 -8.68 2.38 1.80
C ALA A 162 -9.41 3.10 0.64
N LEU A 163 -10.02 4.26 0.92
CA LEU A 163 -10.66 5.08 -0.10
C LEU A 163 -9.65 5.65 -1.10
N LEU A 164 -8.49 6.11 -0.62
CA LEU A 164 -7.42 6.65 -1.45
C LEU A 164 -6.87 5.59 -2.41
N CYS A 165 -6.64 4.36 -1.93
CA CYS A 165 -6.18 3.27 -2.79
C CYS A 165 -7.21 2.94 -3.87
N TYR A 166 -8.51 2.99 -3.55
CA TYR A 166 -9.57 2.82 -4.54
C TYR A 166 -9.54 3.93 -5.61
N THR A 167 -9.50 5.21 -5.20
CA THR A 167 -9.51 6.32 -6.16
C THR A 167 -8.26 6.33 -7.04
N GLN A 168 -7.10 5.96 -6.49
CA GLN A 168 -5.84 5.81 -7.22
C GLN A 168 -5.90 4.69 -8.25
N LEU A 169 -6.53 3.56 -7.90
CA LEU A 169 -6.66 2.40 -8.78
C LEU A 169 -7.60 2.69 -9.96
N ILE A 170 -8.71 3.38 -9.72
CA ILE A 170 -9.66 3.81 -10.76
C ILE A 170 -9.10 4.96 -11.60
N GLY A 171 -8.40 5.91 -10.97
CA GLY A 171 -7.83 7.09 -11.62
C GLY A 171 -6.48 6.86 -12.31
N THR A 172 -6.05 5.61 -12.46
CA THR A 172 -4.81 5.19 -13.15
C THR A 172 -3.62 6.09 -12.87
N THR A 173 -3.34 6.33 -11.59
CA THR A 173 -2.41 7.38 -11.15
C THR A 173 -0.97 6.83 -10.98
N PRO A 174 0.00 7.17 -11.86
CA PRO A 174 1.35 6.59 -11.80
C PRO A 174 2.13 7.01 -10.55
N VAL A 175 1.84 8.18 -9.98
CA VAL A 175 2.47 8.67 -8.73
C VAL A 175 2.04 7.88 -7.48
N SER A 176 1.24 6.84 -7.63
CA SER A 176 0.81 5.99 -6.51
C SER A 176 1.92 5.07 -5.99
N TRP A 177 2.85 4.58 -6.82
CA TRP A 177 3.88 3.64 -6.32
C TRP A 177 4.85 4.21 -5.29
N PRO A 178 5.35 5.47 -5.35
CA PRO A 178 6.27 5.97 -4.32
C PRO A 178 5.58 6.03 -2.96
N VAL A 179 4.32 6.47 -2.94
CA VAL A 179 3.49 6.53 -1.73
C VAL A 179 3.22 5.12 -1.18
N ILE A 180 2.87 4.18 -2.06
CA ILE A 180 2.60 2.79 -1.66
C ILE A 180 3.85 2.11 -1.12
N THR A 181 5.00 2.24 -1.80
CA THR A 181 6.26 1.60 -1.37
C THR A 181 6.77 2.17 -0.04
N LEU A 182 6.69 3.49 0.17
CA LEU A 182 7.04 4.09 1.46
C LEU A 182 6.11 3.62 2.58
N ASN A 183 4.80 3.55 2.31
CA ASN A 183 3.84 3.03 3.29
C ASN A 183 4.11 1.57 3.64
N LEU A 184 4.35 0.71 2.64
CA LEU A 184 4.69 -0.70 2.83
C LEU A 184 5.98 -0.86 3.65
N ALA A 185 7.02 -0.05 3.37
CA ALA A 185 8.27 -0.07 4.14
C ALA A 185 8.05 0.26 5.62
N VAL A 186 7.28 1.31 5.91
CA VAL A 186 6.93 1.66 7.30
C VAL A 186 6.05 0.58 7.93
N HIS A 187 5.11 0.01 7.20
CA HIS A 187 4.22 -1.06 7.69
C HIS A 187 4.98 -2.34 8.04
N VAL A 188 5.99 -2.74 7.25
CA VAL A 188 6.86 -3.87 7.60
C VAL A 188 7.51 -3.65 8.96
N VAL A 189 8.10 -2.48 9.20
CA VAL A 189 8.79 -2.16 10.46
C VAL A 189 7.80 -2.05 11.63
N MET A 190 6.65 -1.41 11.39
CA MET A 190 5.64 -1.15 12.42
C MET A 190 4.92 -2.43 12.87
N TYR A 191 4.47 -3.29 11.94
CA TYR A 191 3.84 -4.56 12.29
C TYR A 191 4.83 -5.56 12.89
N TRP A 192 6.08 -5.56 12.43
CA TRP A 192 7.13 -6.37 13.05
C TRP A 192 7.37 -5.97 14.50
N TYR A 193 7.34 -4.66 14.79
CA TYR A 193 7.40 -4.16 16.16
C TYR A 193 6.21 -4.62 17.00
N TYR A 194 4.98 -4.53 16.49
CA TYR A 194 3.79 -4.97 17.23
C TYR A 194 3.78 -6.48 17.48
N PHE A 195 4.25 -7.28 16.51
CA PHE A 195 4.42 -8.71 16.68
C PHE A 195 5.40 -9.03 17.83
N GLN A 196 6.57 -8.39 17.86
CA GLN A 196 7.56 -8.59 18.93
C GLN A 196 7.06 -8.07 20.28
N SER A 197 6.38 -6.93 20.30
CA SER A 197 5.79 -6.38 21.52
C SER A 197 4.73 -7.31 22.10
N ALA A 198 3.93 -7.96 21.25
CA ALA A 198 2.95 -8.96 21.66
C ALA A 198 3.57 -10.27 22.18
N ARG A 199 4.86 -10.53 21.92
CA ARG A 199 5.65 -11.61 22.54
C ARG A 199 6.23 -11.23 23.91
N GLY A 200 6.04 -9.98 24.35
CA GLY A 200 6.59 -9.47 25.61
C GLY A 200 7.99 -8.86 25.50
N ILE A 201 8.53 -8.70 24.29
CA ILE A 201 9.84 -8.08 24.07
C ILE A 201 9.69 -6.56 24.21
N ARG A 202 10.42 -5.97 25.16
CA ARG A 202 10.50 -4.51 25.31
C ARG A 202 11.52 -3.95 24.34
N ILE A 203 11.05 -3.16 23.38
CA ILE A 203 11.87 -2.60 22.32
C ILE A 203 12.08 -1.09 22.58
N TRP A 204 13.35 -0.65 22.65
CA TRP A 204 13.68 0.77 22.89
C TRP A 204 13.43 1.66 21.68
N TRP A 205 13.45 1.11 20.47
CA TRP A 205 13.43 1.90 19.23
C TRP A 205 12.02 2.28 18.75
N LYS A 206 11.00 2.19 19.62
CA LYS A 206 9.62 2.63 19.29
C LYS A 206 9.59 4.05 18.73
N LYS A 207 10.42 4.96 19.26
CA LYS A 207 10.49 6.36 18.83
C LYS A 207 10.87 6.49 17.35
N TYR A 208 11.79 5.66 16.86
CA TYR A 208 12.23 5.69 15.47
C TYR A 208 11.14 5.24 14.50
N ILE A 209 10.22 4.38 14.94
CA ILE A 209 9.06 3.99 14.12
C ILE A 209 8.14 5.20 13.91
N THR A 210 7.85 5.95 14.97
CA THR A 210 7.04 7.16 14.87
C THR A 210 7.72 8.23 14.01
N VAL A 211 9.04 8.39 14.14
CA VAL A 211 9.81 9.28 13.25
C VAL A 211 9.69 8.82 11.81
N GLY A 212 9.85 7.52 11.53
CA GLY A 212 9.68 6.95 10.20
C GLY A 212 8.28 7.18 9.61
N GLN A 213 7.21 7.03 10.40
CA GLN A 213 5.83 7.34 9.99
C GLN A 213 5.67 8.82 9.61
N ILE A 214 6.21 9.74 10.43
CA ILE A 214 6.16 11.18 10.14
C ILE A 214 6.95 11.51 8.87
N THR A 215 8.15 10.94 8.72
CA THR A 215 8.97 11.12 7.52
C THR A 215 8.25 10.61 6.27
N GLN A 216 7.59 9.46 6.34
CA GLN A 216 6.77 8.94 5.25
C GLN A 216 5.66 9.92 4.86
N PHE A 217 4.89 10.46 5.81
CA PHE A 217 3.87 11.46 5.49
C PHE A 217 4.43 12.73 4.82
N VAL A 218 5.58 13.22 5.26
CA VAL A 218 6.23 14.40 4.65
C VAL A 218 6.66 14.12 3.21
N LEU A 219 7.24 12.95 2.96
CA LEU A 219 7.66 12.53 1.62
C LEU A 219 6.44 12.35 0.70
N ASP A 220 5.39 11.70 1.17
CA ASP A 220 4.16 11.48 0.41
C ASP A 220 3.50 12.80 -0.01
N LEU A 221 3.42 13.77 0.91
CA LEU A 221 2.93 15.11 0.60
C LEU A 221 3.80 15.80 -0.46
N GLY A 222 5.12 15.64 -0.40
CA GLY A 222 6.04 16.15 -1.42
C GLY A 222 5.80 15.54 -2.81
N PHE A 223 5.62 14.22 -2.90
CA PHE A 223 5.33 13.55 -4.16
C PHE A 223 3.97 13.96 -4.74
N ILE A 224 2.94 14.07 -3.90
CA ILE A 224 1.61 14.50 -4.34
C ILE A 224 1.66 15.96 -4.81
N TYR A 225 2.29 16.85 -4.05
CA TYR A 225 2.41 18.26 -4.41
C TYR A 225 3.14 18.46 -5.73
N SER A 226 4.27 17.76 -5.94
CA SER A 226 5.02 17.85 -7.19
C SER A 226 4.19 17.39 -8.40
N ARG A 227 3.37 16.34 -8.24
CA ARG A 227 2.46 15.88 -9.30
C ARG A 227 1.36 16.89 -9.60
N VAL A 228 0.72 17.45 -8.58
CA VAL A 228 -0.34 18.46 -8.76
C VAL A 228 0.21 19.70 -9.46
N LEU A 229 1.41 20.15 -9.07
CA LEU A 229 2.08 21.28 -9.72
C LEU A 229 2.39 20.98 -11.19
N HIS A 230 2.89 19.78 -11.50
CA HIS A 230 3.15 19.37 -12.88
C HIS A 230 1.87 19.34 -13.72
N LEU A 231 0.76 18.79 -13.18
CA LEU A 231 -0.54 18.80 -13.85
C LEU A 231 -1.03 20.22 -14.11
N LEU A 232 -0.94 21.09 -13.10
CA LEU A 232 -1.36 22.49 -13.24
C LEU A 232 -0.54 23.21 -14.30
N HIS A 233 0.77 22.99 -14.34
CA HIS A 233 1.63 23.56 -15.37
C HIS A 233 1.22 23.10 -16.77
N GLN A 234 0.96 21.80 -16.96
CA GLN A 234 0.46 21.28 -18.24
C GLN A 234 -0.89 21.89 -18.63
N HIS A 235 -1.83 22.05 -17.69
CA HIS A 235 -3.11 22.69 -17.96
C HIS A 235 -2.98 24.17 -18.31
N LEU A 236 -2.08 24.91 -17.66
CA LEU A 236 -1.82 26.32 -17.98
C LEU A 236 -1.20 26.47 -19.37
N LEU A 237 -0.27 25.59 -19.76
CA LEU A 237 0.30 25.56 -21.11
C LEU A 237 -0.76 25.22 -22.16
N ALA A 238 -1.70 24.33 -21.86
CA ALA A 238 -2.81 24.01 -22.75
C ALA A 238 -3.85 25.15 -22.85
N ALA A 239 -4.04 25.92 -21.78
CA ALA A 239 -4.97 27.05 -21.74
C ALA A 239 -4.44 28.30 -22.48
N HIS A 240 -3.12 28.42 -22.63
CA HIS A 240 -2.47 29.46 -23.44
C HIS A 240 -1.70 28.82 -24.61
N PRO A 241 -2.40 28.41 -25.70
CA PRO A 241 -1.71 28.00 -26.91
C PRO A 241 -0.84 29.15 -27.41
N GLN A 242 0.43 28.86 -27.69
CA GLN A 242 1.36 29.83 -28.26
C GLN A 242 0.76 30.41 -29.56
N PRO A 243 0.69 31.75 -29.73
CA PRO A 243 0.23 32.34 -30.98
C PRO A 243 1.27 32.04 -32.08
N GLY A 244 1.08 30.96 -32.82
CA GLY A 244 1.97 30.60 -33.92
C GLY A 244 1.95 29.14 -34.40
N GLN A 245 1.30 28.21 -33.70
CA GLN A 245 1.26 26.82 -34.16
C GLN A 245 0.09 26.60 -35.13
N VAL A 246 0.27 27.05 -36.38
CA VAL A 246 -0.55 26.65 -37.52
C VAL A 246 -0.37 25.16 -37.73
N ARG A 247 -1.47 24.41 -37.62
CA ARG A 247 -1.54 22.99 -37.95
C ARG A 247 -1.52 22.90 -39.49
N TRP A 248 -0.36 22.52 -40.05
CA TRP A 248 -0.24 22.02 -41.42
C TRP A 248 -0.27 20.50 -41.39
#